data_AF-A0A847ED65-F1
#
_entry.id   AF-A0A847ED65-F1
#
_cell.length_a   1.000
_cell.length_b   1.000
_cell.length_c   1.000
_cell.angle_alpha   90.00
_cell.angle_beta   90.00
_cell.angle_gamma   90.00
#
_symmetry.space_group_name_H-M   'P 1'
#
loop_
_entity.id
_entity.type
_entity.pdbx_description
1 polymer ?
#
loop_
_entity_poly.entity_id
_entity_poly.type
_entity_poly.pdbx_seq_one_letter_code
_entity_poly.pdbx_strand_id
1 'polypeptide(L)'
;MKKIFLIILFPLVAFAEGLTDLMFSALDIINKALIPIAFSLCLVYFFWGVVKYLKAEGQGKAEGRSIMIWGVVGLFVASSVWGIITFIRTELKIPEIEKIEKQTVDDIRTHVDFGGIVNP
;
A
#
# COMPACT_ATOMS: atom_id res chain seq x y z
N MET A 1 -28.02 -18.23 32.16
CA MET A 1 -26.71 -17.74 32.65
C MET A 1 -25.71 -17.40 31.54
N LYS A 2 -25.68 -18.10 30.39
CA LYS A 2 -24.75 -17.79 29.27
C LYS A 2 -24.82 -16.36 28.70
N LYS A 3 -25.98 -15.68 28.80
CA LYS A 3 -26.20 -14.32 28.23
C LYS A 3 -25.52 -13.20 29.02
N ILE A 4 -25.28 -13.43 30.32
CA ILE A 4 -24.63 -12.44 31.21
C ILE A 4 -23.12 -12.34 30.90
N PHE A 5 -22.51 -13.45 30.48
CA PHE A 5 -21.08 -13.52 30.15
C PHE A 5 -20.74 -12.67 28.91
N LEU A 6 -21.66 -12.59 27.94
CA LEU A 6 -21.48 -11.82 26.70
C LEU A 6 -21.51 -10.30 26.93
N ILE A 7 -22.35 -9.82 27.87
CA ILE A 7 -22.48 -8.40 28.20
C ILE A 7 -21.25 -7.87 28.94
N ILE A 8 -20.61 -8.72 29.76
CA ILE A 8 -19.39 -8.38 30.50
C ILE A 8 -18.17 -8.34 29.56
N LEU A 9 -18.17 -9.13 28.48
CA LEU A 9 -17.09 -9.15 27.49
C LEU A 9 -17.18 -8.02 26.44
N PHE A 10 -18.38 -7.44 26.28
CA PHE A 10 -18.67 -6.40 25.28
C PHE A 10 -17.78 -5.16 25.37
N PRO A 11 -17.54 -4.55 26.56
CA PRO A 11 -16.62 -3.40 26.65
C PRO A 11 -15.18 -3.76 26.28
N LEU A 12 -14.73 -5.00 26.54
CA LEU A 12 -13.37 -5.44 26.16
C LEU A 12 -13.17 -5.46 24.64
N VAL A 13 -14.20 -5.85 23.88
CA VAL A 13 -14.17 -5.91 22.41
C VAL A 13 -14.22 -4.50 21.80
N ALA A 14 -15.01 -3.58 22.39
CA ALA A 14 -15.06 -2.19 21.96
C ALA A 14 -13.71 -1.46 22.15
N PHE A 15 -12.95 -1.79 23.22
CA PHE A 15 -11.58 -1.27 23.38
C PHE A 15 -10.57 -1.90 22.41
N ALA A 16 -10.78 -3.14 21.98
CA ALA A 16 -9.90 -3.83 21.03
C ALA A 16 -10.01 -3.23 19.61
N GLU A 17 -11.21 -2.82 19.20
CA GLU A 17 -11.49 -2.17 17.92
C GLU A 17 -10.64 -0.90 17.71
N GLY A 18 -10.52 -0.06 18.73
CA GLY A 18 -9.70 1.15 18.66
C GLY A 18 -8.20 0.88 18.46
N LEU A 19 -7.67 -0.21 19.02
CA LEU A 19 -6.26 -0.59 18.81
C LEU A 19 -6.03 -1.18 17.42
N THR A 20 -6.98 -1.97 16.92
CA THR A 20 -6.92 -2.50 15.56
C THR A 20 -7.02 -1.40 14.52
N ASP A 21 -7.86 -0.39 14.74
CA ASP A 21 -8.01 0.75 13.82
C ASP A 21 -6.74 1.57 13.72
N LEU A 22 -6.04 1.79 14.84
CA LEU A 22 -4.73 2.46 14.83
C LEU A 22 -3.67 1.63 14.09
N MET A 23 -3.67 0.31 14.25
CA MET A 23 -2.77 -0.58 13.50
C MET A 23 -3.04 -0.52 11.99
N PHE A 24 -4.31 -0.61 11.58
CA PHE A 24 -4.67 -0.55 10.17
C PHE A 24 -4.39 0.83 9.56
N SER A 25 -4.65 1.91 10.29
CA SER A 25 -4.30 3.27 9.87
C SER A 25 -2.80 3.46 9.70
N ALA A 26 -1.99 2.96 10.63
CA ALA A 26 -0.52 3.00 10.51
C ALA A 26 -0.02 2.21 9.29
N LEU A 27 -0.57 1.03 9.05
CA LEU A 27 -0.24 0.22 7.87
C LEU A 27 -0.68 0.90 6.57
N ASP A 28 -1.82 1.60 6.57
CA ASP A 28 -2.31 2.32 5.40
C ASP A 28 -1.41 3.52 5.05
N ILE A 29 -0.96 4.27 6.06
CA ILE A 29 -0.01 5.37 5.88
C ILE A 29 1.32 4.87 5.31
N ILE A 30 1.85 3.76 5.86
CA ILE A 30 3.11 3.18 5.37
C ILE A 30 2.97 2.75 3.90
N ASN A 31 1.90 2.04 3.56
CA ASN A 31 1.71 1.52 2.21
C ASN A 31 1.39 2.62 1.18
N LYS A 32 0.55 3.58 1.53
CA LYS A 32 0.09 4.62 0.59
C LYS A 32 1.01 5.82 0.49
N ALA A 33 1.77 6.15 1.53
CA ALA A 33 2.65 7.31 1.54
C ALA A 33 4.13 6.92 1.57
N LEU A 34 4.55 6.06 2.51
CA LEU A 34 5.98 5.83 2.75
C LEU A 34 6.67 5.12 1.57
N ILE A 35 6.04 4.08 1.01
CA ILE A 35 6.58 3.34 -0.14
C ILE A 35 6.77 4.26 -1.37
N PRO A 36 5.75 4.98 -1.89
CA PRO A 36 5.92 5.82 -3.07
C PRO A 36 6.86 7.00 -2.83
N ILE A 37 6.91 7.57 -1.62
CA ILE A 37 7.87 8.62 -1.28
C ILE A 37 9.30 8.07 -1.30
N ALA A 38 9.55 6.91 -0.69
CA ALA A 38 10.87 6.28 -0.69
C ALA A 38 11.35 5.94 -2.11
N PHE A 39 10.45 5.45 -2.96
CA PHE A 39 10.74 5.15 -4.37
C PHE A 39 11.10 6.43 -5.14
N SER A 40 10.32 7.50 -4.93
CA SER A 40 10.54 8.81 -5.55
C SER A 40 11.89 9.41 -5.11
N LEU A 41 12.21 9.34 -3.82
CA LEU A 41 13.50 9.80 -3.29
C LEU A 41 14.67 9.01 -3.87
N CYS A 42 14.57 7.68 -3.96
CA CYS A 42 15.61 6.85 -4.59
C CYS A 42 15.83 7.25 -6.06
N LEU A 43 14.75 7.49 -6.80
CA LEU A 43 14.81 7.91 -8.20
C LEU A 43 15.53 9.26 -8.34
N VAL A 44 15.17 10.24 -7.52
CA VAL A 44 15.82 11.57 -7.51
C VAL A 44 17.31 11.44 -7.14
N TYR A 45 17.64 10.64 -6.14
CA TYR A 45 19.02 10.42 -5.71
C TYR A 45 19.86 9.74 -6.80
N PHE A 46 19.28 8.79 -7.52
CA PHE A 46 19.89 8.16 -8.69
C PHE A 46 20.19 9.19 -9.79
N PHE A 47 19.21 10.02 -10.18
CA PHE A 47 19.42 11.06 -11.19
C PHE A 47 20.45 12.11 -10.75
N TRP A 48 20.46 12.48 -9.47
CA TRP A 48 21.49 13.37 -8.92
C TRP A 48 22.90 12.77 -9.06
N GLY A 49 23.03 11.48 -8.79
CA GLY A 49 24.26 10.72 -9.02
C GLY A 49 24.71 10.75 -10.49
N VAL A 50 23.78 10.56 -11.42
CA VAL A 50 24.05 10.63 -12.87
C VAL A 50 24.55 12.01 -13.27
N VAL A 51 23.86 13.08 -12.87
CA VAL A 51 24.27 14.46 -13.20
C VAL A 51 25.66 14.76 -12.63
N LYS A 52 25.94 14.36 -11.38
CA LYS A 52 27.26 14.53 -10.75
C LYS A 52 28.34 13.72 -11.46
N TYR A 53 28.04 12.48 -11.87
CA TYR A 53 28.97 11.63 -12.62
C TYR A 53 29.31 12.22 -14.00
N LEU A 54 28.33 12.79 -14.70
CA LEU A 54 28.52 13.41 -16.02
C LEU A 54 29.32 14.72 -15.94
N LYS A 55 29.09 15.54 -14.92
CA LYS A 55 29.82 16.81 -14.71
C LYS A 55 31.21 16.65 -14.12
N ALA A 56 31.51 15.50 -13.52
CA ALA A 56 32.78 15.30 -12.83
C ALA A 56 33.92 14.92 -13.78
N GLU A 57 35.10 15.50 -13.53
CA GLU A 57 36.35 15.16 -14.19
C GLU A 57 37.37 14.63 -13.16
N GLY A 58 38.29 13.77 -13.59
CA GLY A 58 39.30 13.17 -12.71
C GLY A 58 38.71 12.37 -11.54
N GLN A 59 39.15 12.67 -10.31
CA GLN A 59 38.76 11.94 -9.10
C GLN A 59 37.26 12.07 -8.75
N GLY A 60 36.58 13.14 -9.21
CA GLY A 60 35.15 13.33 -8.96
C GLY A 60 34.26 12.28 -9.66
N LYS A 61 34.75 11.60 -10.70
CA LYS A 61 34.02 10.52 -11.38
C LYS A 61 33.82 9.31 -10.48
N ALA A 62 34.79 8.99 -9.62
CA ALA A 62 34.67 7.87 -8.68
C ALA A 62 33.56 8.13 -7.67
N GLU A 63 33.46 9.36 -7.18
CA GLU A 63 32.42 9.78 -6.25
C GLU A 63 31.02 9.76 -6.92
N GLY A 64 30.88 10.35 -8.11
CA GLY A 64 29.62 10.32 -8.85
C GLY A 64 29.15 8.90 -9.18
N ARG A 65 30.09 8.00 -9.52
CA ARG A 65 29.79 6.57 -9.74
C ARG A 65 29.28 5.90 -8.48
N SER A 66 29.88 6.19 -7.33
CA SER A 66 29.46 5.60 -6.05
C SER A 66 28.01 5.98 -5.72
N ILE A 67 27.63 7.24 -5.92
CA ILE A 67 26.26 7.74 -5.67
C ILE A 67 25.28 7.08 -6.64
N MET A 68 25.65 6.94 -7.91
CA MET A 68 24.83 6.25 -8.91
C MET A 68 24.58 4.80 -8.50
N ILE A 69 25.61 4.07 -8.07
CA ILE A 69 25.48 2.67 -7.63
C ILE A 69 24.54 2.56 -6.42
N TRP A 70 24.70 3.43 -5.42
CA TRP A 70 23.79 3.46 -4.27
C TRP A 70 22.34 3.75 -4.66
N GLY A 71 22.12 4.64 -5.63
CA GLY A 71 20.80 4.89 -6.21
C GLY A 71 20.20 3.65 -6.90
N VAL A 72 20.99 2.94 -7.70
CA VAL A 72 20.56 1.69 -8.36
C VAL A 72 20.23 0.60 -7.34
N VAL A 73 21.06 0.44 -6.32
CA VAL A 73 20.81 -0.53 -5.23
C VAL A 73 19.52 -0.17 -4.49
N GLY A 74 19.30 1.10 -4.19
CA GLY A 74 18.06 1.57 -3.55
C GLY A 74 16.82 1.27 -4.42
N LEU A 75 16.88 1.56 -5.72
CA LEU A 75 15.81 1.25 -6.67
C LEU A 75 15.58 -0.27 -6.80
N PHE A 76 16.63 -1.07 -6.80
CA PHE A 76 16.53 -2.53 -6.87
C PHE A 76 15.81 -3.11 -5.64
N VAL A 77 16.17 -2.65 -4.44
CA VAL A 77 15.51 -3.08 -3.19
C VAL A 77 14.05 -2.65 -3.16
N ALA A 78 13.77 -1.37 -3.47
CA ALA A 78 12.41 -0.85 -3.47
C ALA A 78 11.53 -1.58 -4.50
N SER A 79 12.06 -1.85 -5.70
CA SER A 79 11.37 -2.58 -6.76
C SER A 79 11.15 -4.05 -6.39
N SER A 80 12.14 -4.70 -5.76
CA SER A 80 12.02 -6.09 -5.31
C SER A 80 10.93 -6.26 -4.24
N VAL A 81 10.89 -5.37 -3.25
CA VAL A 81 9.87 -5.42 -2.19
C VAL A 81 8.47 -5.20 -2.78
N TRP A 82 8.29 -4.17 -3.60
CA TRP A 82 6.99 -3.91 -4.24
C TRP A 82 6.55 -5.03 -5.20
N GLY A 83 7.50 -5.61 -5.95
CA GLY A 83 7.26 -6.74 -6.83
C GLY A 83 6.77 -7.97 -6.08
N ILE A 84 7.41 -8.30 -4.96
CA ILE A 84 7.00 -9.43 -4.10
C ILE A 84 5.63 -9.16 -3.47
N ILE A 85 5.38 -7.95 -2.95
CA ILE A 85 4.07 -7.57 -2.38
C ILE A 85 2.96 -7.73 -3.42
N THR A 86 3.19 -7.25 -4.64
CA THR A 86 2.22 -7.34 -5.74
C THR A 86 2.00 -8.78 -6.17
N PHE A 87 3.07 -9.56 -6.32
CA PHE A 87 3.01 -10.98 -6.64
C PHE A 87 2.14 -11.74 -5.65
N ILE A 88 2.39 -11.58 -4.35
CA ILE A 88 1.61 -12.24 -3.29
C ILE A 88 0.14 -11.82 -3.34
N ARG A 89 -0.16 -10.52 -3.55
CA ARG A 89 -1.55 -10.04 -3.66
C ARG A 89 -2.28 -10.67 -4.84
N THR A 90 -1.62 -10.79 -5.98
CA THR A 90 -2.19 -11.37 -7.20
C THR A 90 -2.42 -12.87 -7.06
N GLU A 91 -1.44 -13.61 -6.54
CA GLU A 91 -1.53 -15.07 -6.37
C GLU A 91 -2.54 -15.47 -5.30
N LEU A 92 -2.64 -14.71 -4.20
CA LEU A 92 -3.61 -14.96 -3.14
C LEU A 92 -5.03 -14.48 -3.49
N LYS A 93 -5.26 -13.95 -4.71
CA LYS A 93 -6.55 -13.43 -5.20
C LYS A 93 -7.31 -12.60 -4.16
N ILE A 94 -6.63 -11.79 -3.34
CA ILE A 94 -7.29 -11.00 -2.29
C ILE A 94 -8.17 -9.96 -3.00
N PRO A 95 -9.51 -10.07 -2.96
CA PRO A 95 -10.37 -9.16 -3.68
C PRO A 95 -10.33 -7.80 -3.00
N GLU A 96 -10.14 -6.73 -3.78
CA GLU A 96 -10.38 -5.37 -3.31
C GLU A 96 -11.87 -5.27 -2.92
N ILE A 97 -12.13 -4.92 -1.65
CA ILE A 97 -13.47 -4.81 -1.09
C ILE A 97 -14.40 -3.94 -1.97
N GLU A 98 -13.85 -2.90 -2.61
CA GLU A 98 -14.58 -2.01 -3.52
C GLU A 98 -15.11 -2.70 -4.79
N LYS A 99 -14.39 -3.71 -5.31
CA LYS A 99 -14.87 -4.50 -6.45
C LYS A 99 -15.95 -5.50 -6.05
N ILE A 100 -15.92 -5.99 -4.81
CA ILE A 100 -16.94 -6.92 -4.29
C ILE A 100 -18.28 -6.20 -4.20
N GLU A 101 -18.32 -4.99 -3.65
CA GLU A 101 -19.57 -4.23 -3.52
C GLU A 101 -20.18 -3.87 -4.88
N LYS A 102 -19.37 -3.34 -5.82
CA LYS A 102 -19.86 -3.00 -7.17
C LYS A 102 -20.34 -4.24 -7.92
N GLN A 103 -19.58 -5.33 -7.88
CA GLN A 103 -19.94 -6.57 -8.56
C GLN A 103 -21.21 -7.21 -7.94
N THR A 104 -21.37 -7.18 -6.61
CA THR A 104 -22.58 -7.68 -5.96
C THR A 104 -23.80 -6.79 -6.20
N VAL A 105 -23.67 -5.46 -6.17
CA VAL A 105 -24.78 -4.54 -6.46
C VAL A 105 -25.22 -4.64 -7.91
N ASP A 106 -24.30 -4.75 -8.87
CA ASP A 106 -24.64 -4.89 -10.29
C ASP A 106 -25.23 -6.29 -10.61
N ASP A 107 -24.75 -7.35 -9.97
CA ASP A 107 -25.33 -8.69 -10.05
C ASP A 107 -26.76 -8.72 -9.48
N ILE A 108 -26.99 -8.08 -8.33
CA ILE A 108 -28.33 -7.94 -7.76
C ILE A 108 -29.20 -7.04 -8.67
N ARG A 109 -28.70 -5.93 -9.21
CA ARG A 109 -29.49 -5.06 -10.12
C ARG A 109 -29.91 -5.76 -11.40
N THR A 110 -29.11 -6.70 -11.90
CA THR A 110 -29.42 -7.45 -13.13
C THR A 110 -30.25 -8.71 -12.87
N HIS A 111 -30.29 -9.23 -11.64
CA HIS A 111 -31.05 -10.42 -11.27
C HIS A 111 -32.27 -10.11 -10.39
N VAL A 112 -32.37 -8.89 -9.86
CA VAL A 112 -33.48 -8.36 -9.06
C VAL A 112 -33.91 -7.04 -9.68
N ASP A 113 -35.08 -7.07 -10.33
CA ASP A 113 -35.71 -5.88 -10.90
C ASP A 113 -36.24 -4.99 -9.76
N PHE A 114 -35.45 -3.99 -9.36
CA PHE A 114 -35.83 -2.99 -8.36
C PHE A 114 -36.70 -1.86 -8.93
N GLY A 115 -37.46 -2.10 -10.00
CA GLY A 115 -38.23 -1.16 -10.84
C GLY A 115 -39.25 -0.21 -10.18
N GLY A 116 -39.08 0.18 -8.92
CA GLY A 116 -39.90 1.21 -8.27
C GLY A 116 -39.39 1.78 -6.94
N ILE A 117 -38.20 1.42 -6.43
CA ILE A 117 -37.75 1.88 -5.09
C ILE A 117 -36.50 2.76 -5.08
N VAL A 118 -36.01 3.20 -6.24
CA VAL A 118 -34.86 4.12 -6.34
C VAL A 118 -35.13 5.22 -7.38
N ASN A 119 -35.95 6.22 -7.03
CA ASN A 119 -35.68 7.67 -7.17
C ASN A 119 -36.88 8.53 -6.70
N PRO A 120 -36.68 9.83 -6.39
CA PRO A 120 -36.45 10.88 -7.41
C PRO A 120 -34.99 11.26 -7.65
#